data_AF-A0A4U8YP27-F1
#
_entry.id   AF-A0A4U8YP27-F1
#
_cell.length_a   1.000
_cell.length_b   1.000
_cell.length_c   1.000
_cell.angle_alpha   90.00
_cell.angle_beta   90.00
_cell.angle_gamma   90.00
#
_symmetry.space_group_name_H-M   'P 1'
#
loop_
_entity.id
_entity.type
_entity.pdbx_description
1 polymer ?
#
loop_
_entity_poly.entity_id
_entity_poly.type
_entity_poly.pdbx_seq_one_letter_code
_entity_poly.pdbx_strand_id
1 'polypeptide(L)'
;MTDLLPLIAAKYNYWIYTILMMIGLYAMIAKNNLVKKIIGMNIFQTAIILFYVSIAYKKGGTLPIIMGDAHGGGHAAVHAADYINPLPHCLMLTAIVVSVATLGVALALAIKIFRQYGTLEEDDINHQIRMQAGQ
;
A
#
# COMPACT_ATOMS: atom_id res chain seq x y z
N MET A 1 -30.99 14.97 -3.11
CA MET A 1 -30.03 14.47 -4.14
C MET A 1 -28.97 15.51 -4.53
N THR A 2 -29.20 16.80 -4.26
CA THR A 2 -28.25 17.91 -4.52
C THR A 2 -27.05 17.97 -3.57
N ASP A 3 -27.13 17.37 -2.38
CA ASP A 3 -26.02 17.35 -1.40
C ASP A 3 -25.06 16.15 -1.57
N LEU A 4 -25.43 15.15 -2.37
CA LEU A 4 -24.63 13.92 -2.55
C LEU A 4 -23.43 14.16 -3.47
N LEU A 5 -23.64 14.89 -4.57
CA LEU A 5 -22.62 15.26 -5.54
C LEU A 5 -21.46 16.09 -4.94
N PRO A 6 -21.71 17.15 -4.15
CA PRO A 6 -20.62 17.89 -3.50
C PRO A 6 -19.91 17.07 -2.42
N LEU A 7 -20.59 16.13 -1.76
CA LEU A 7 -19.99 15.25 -0.74
C LEU A 7 -19.09 14.18 -1.35
N ILE A 8 -19.49 13.62 -2.50
CA ILE A 8 -18.67 12.70 -3.32
C ILE A 8 -17.47 13.46 -3.91
N ALA A 9 -17.68 14.67 -4.45
CA ALA A 9 -16.61 15.50 -4.96
C ALA A 9 -15.64 15.97 -3.86
N ALA A 10 -16.11 16.24 -2.64
CA ALA A 10 -15.26 16.62 -1.51
C ALA A 10 -14.43 15.45 -0.95
N LYS A 11 -14.88 14.20 -1.16
CA LYS A 11 -14.20 12.98 -0.68
C LYS A 11 -13.67 12.10 -1.82
N TYR A 12 -13.53 12.64 -3.03
CA TYR A 12 -13.18 11.89 -4.23
C TYR A 12 -11.89 11.06 -4.07
N ASN A 13 -10.89 11.62 -3.37
CA ASN A 13 -9.64 10.92 -3.04
C ASN A 13 -9.88 9.57 -2.34
N TYR A 14 -10.73 9.55 -1.31
CA TYR A 14 -11.01 8.31 -0.56
C TYR A 14 -11.70 7.25 -1.41
N TRP A 15 -12.63 7.66 -2.28
CA TRP A 15 -13.33 6.74 -3.18
C TRP A 15 -12.38 6.14 -4.21
N ILE A 16 -11.51 6.96 -4.81
CA ILE A 16 -10.51 6.49 -5.78
C ILE A 16 -9.57 5.46 -5.14
N TYR A 17 -9.05 5.73 -3.94
CA TYR A 17 -8.14 4.78 -3.27
C TYR A 17 -8.86 3.51 -2.84
N THR A 18 -10.12 3.58 -2.43
CA THR A 18 -10.93 2.40 -2.12
C THR A 18 -11.14 1.53 -3.35
N ILE A 19 -11.48 2.14 -4.50
CA ILE A 19 -11.64 1.40 -5.76
C ILE A 19 -10.30 0.79 -6.20
N LEU A 20 -9.20 1.55 -6.10
CA LEU A 20 -7.87 1.05 -6.44
C LEU A 20 -7.46 -0.15 -5.57
N MET A 21 -7.79 -0.09 -4.28
CA MET A 21 -7.60 -1.18 -3.34
C MET A 21 -8.44 -2.41 -3.74
N MET A 22 -9.70 -2.24 -4.09
CA MET A 22 -10.55 -3.35 -4.57
C MET A 22 -10.02 -3.96 -5.87
N ILE A 23 -9.47 -3.17 -6.78
CA ILE A 23 -8.83 -3.66 -8.01
C ILE A 23 -7.58 -4.50 -7.67
N GLY A 24 -6.74 -4.03 -6.75
CA GLY A 24 -5.56 -4.78 -6.30
C GLY A 24 -5.92 -6.12 -5.66
N LEU A 25 -6.95 -6.13 -4.80
CA LEU A 25 -7.46 -7.35 -4.17
C LEU A 25 -8.05 -8.31 -5.21
N TYR A 26 -8.83 -7.79 -6.16
CA TYR A 26 -9.38 -8.60 -7.25
C TYR A 26 -8.27 -9.22 -8.11
N ALA A 27 -7.23 -8.46 -8.46
CA ALA A 27 -6.10 -8.97 -9.24
C ALA A 27 -5.33 -10.08 -8.51
N MET A 28 -5.24 -10.01 -7.18
CA MET A 28 -4.59 -11.04 -6.36
C MET A 28 -5.37 -12.36 -6.36
N ILE A 29 -6.71 -12.30 -6.33
CA ILE A 29 -7.57 -13.50 -6.24
C ILE A 29 -7.84 -14.09 -7.64
N ALA A 30 -8.14 -13.25 -8.63
CA ALA A 30 -8.70 -13.70 -9.90
C ALA A 30 -7.67 -14.08 -10.99
N LYS A 31 -6.37 -13.84 -10.76
CA LYS A 31 -5.32 -14.13 -11.77
C LYS A 31 -4.60 -15.43 -11.44
N ASN A 32 -4.55 -16.38 -12.38
CA ASN A 32 -3.89 -17.68 -12.18
C ASN A 32 -2.36 -17.59 -12.23
N ASN A 33 -1.82 -16.59 -12.93
CA ASN A 33 -0.38 -16.38 -13.02
C ASN A 33 0.19 -15.73 -11.74
N LEU A 34 1.19 -16.37 -11.13
CA LEU A 34 1.80 -15.92 -9.88
C LEU A 34 2.40 -14.51 -9.96
N VAL A 35 2.97 -14.12 -11.10
CA VAL A 35 3.54 -12.76 -11.27
C VAL A 35 2.42 -11.71 -11.29
N LYS A 36 1.29 -12.02 -11.93
CA LYS A 36 0.13 -11.11 -11.95
C LYS A 36 -0.46 -10.95 -10.54
N LYS A 37 -0.47 -12.01 -9.72
CA LYS A 37 -0.85 -11.92 -8.30
C LYS A 37 0.10 -11.02 -7.50
N ILE A 38 1.40 -11.14 -7.70
CA ILE A 38 2.42 -10.30 -7.06
C ILE A 38 2.23 -8.82 -7.42
N ILE A 39 1.94 -8.51 -8.69
CA ILE A 39 1.63 -7.14 -9.12
C ILE A 39 0.33 -6.65 -8.46
N GLY A 40 -0.71 -7.48 -8.41
CA GLY A 40 -1.97 -7.17 -7.71
C GLY A 40 -1.75 -6.83 -6.22
N MET A 41 -0.89 -7.60 -5.55
CA MET A 41 -0.46 -7.34 -4.17
C MET A 41 0.22 -5.98 -4.01
N ASN A 42 1.11 -5.62 -4.92
CA ASN A 42 1.80 -4.33 -4.88
C ASN A 42 0.84 -3.14 -5.08
N ILE A 43 -0.12 -3.28 -6.00
CA ILE A 43 -1.18 -2.27 -6.21
C ILE A 43 -2.04 -2.13 -4.96
N PHE A 44 -2.43 -3.23 -4.32
CA PHE A 44 -3.20 -3.23 -3.09
C PHE A 44 -2.46 -2.52 -1.94
N GLN A 45 -1.18 -2.85 -1.72
CA GLN A 45 -0.34 -2.19 -0.70
C GLN A 45 -0.22 -0.68 -0.97
N THR A 46 0.02 -0.29 -2.22
CA THR A 46 0.14 1.12 -2.62
C THR A 46 -1.18 1.87 -2.40
N ALA A 47 -2.32 1.26 -2.70
CA ALA A 47 -3.63 1.86 -2.47
C ALA A 47 -3.91 2.12 -0.98
N ILE A 48 -3.53 1.19 -0.10
CA ILE A 48 -3.64 1.36 1.36
C ILE A 48 -2.78 2.55 1.83
N ILE A 49 -1.55 2.65 1.32
CA ILE A 49 -0.65 3.75 1.66
C ILE A 49 -1.27 5.10 1.28
N LEU A 50 -1.76 5.22 0.04
CA LEU A 50 -2.40 6.44 -0.45
C LEU A 50 -3.67 6.78 0.36
N PHE A 51 -4.45 5.78 0.73
CA PHE A 51 -5.63 5.96 1.58
C PHE A 51 -5.26 6.54 2.95
N TYR A 52 -4.24 5.99 3.62
CA TYR A 52 -3.78 6.49 4.92
C TYR A 52 -3.18 7.90 4.83
N VAL A 53 -2.40 8.20 3.79
CA VAL A 53 -1.85 9.54 3.56
C VAL A 53 -2.98 10.56 3.36
N SER A 54 -4.04 10.17 2.65
CA SER A 54 -5.21 11.03 2.46
C SER A 54 -5.95 11.34 3.76
N ILE A 55 -6.04 10.38 4.70
CA ILE A 55 -6.63 10.59 6.04
C ILE A 55 -5.74 11.51 6.88
N ALA A 56 -4.42 11.40 6.73
CA ALA A 56 -3.45 12.19 7.48
C ALA A 56 -3.41 13.67 7.07
N TYR A 57 -3.96 14.01 5.90
CA TYR A 57 -3.98 15.37 5.40
C TYR A 57 -4.85 16.29 6.27
N LYS A 58 -4.22 17.36 6.77
CA LYS A 58 -4.88 18.41 7.55
C LYS A 58 -4.77 19.75 6.83
N LYS A 59 -5.91 20.39 6.55
CA LYS A 59 -5.95 21.71 5.92
C LYS A 59 -5.37 22.76 6.86
N GLY A 60 -4.35 23.50 6.40
CA GLY A 60 -3.61 24.47 7.22
C GLY A 60 -2.52 23.88 8.12
N GLY A 61 -2.30 22.56 8.09
CA GLY A 61 -1.19 21.93 8.78
C GLY A 61 0.11 22.07 7.97
N THR A 62 1.17 22.49 8.64
CA THR A 62 2.55 22.53 8.14
C THR A 62 3.28 21.23 8.47
N LEU A 63 4.44 21.00 7.83
CA LEU A 63 5.27 19.82 8.07
C LEU A 63 5.69 19.76 9.55
N PRO A 64 5.69 18.59 10.21
CA PRO A 64 5.99 18.43 11.63
C PRO A 64 7.50 18.51 11.88
N ILE A 65 8.11 19.62 11.46
CA ILE A 65 9.52 19.94 11.60
C ILE A 65 9.56 21.22 12.43
N ILE A 66 10.09 21.11 13.64
CA ILE A 66 10.30 22.28 14.50
C ILE A 66 11.50 23.03 13.91
N MET A 67 11.25 24.12 13.19
CA MET A 67 12.28 25.08 12.83
C MET A 67 12.61 25.90 14.09
N GLY A 68 13.35 25.29 15.02
CA GLY A 68 14.07 26.03 16.05
C GLY A 68 15.38 26.50 15.46
N ASP A 69 15.76 27.75 15.73
CA ASP A 69 17.07 28.28 15.35
C ASP A 69 18.15 27.25 15.69
N ALA A 70 18.90 26.81 14.68
CA ALA A 70 19.95 25.81 14.80
C ALA A 70 21.06 26.22 15.80
N HIS A 71 21.04 27.47 16.28
CA HIS A 71 21.92 28.01 17.29
C HIS A 71 21.18 28.99 18.22
N GLY A 72 20.81 28.53 19.41
CA GLY A 72 20.59 29.41 20.57
C GLY A 72 19.13 29.76 20.91
N GLY A 73 18.64 29.13 21.98
CA GLY A 73 17.91 29.84 23.05
C GLY A 73 16.58 30.53 22.70
N GLY A 74 15.54 29.74 22.46
CA GLY A 74 14.17 30.24 22.54
C GLY A 74 13.17 29.09 22.49
N HIS A 75 12.50 28.79 23.61
CA HIS A 75 11.35 27.90 23.63
C HIS A 75 10.18 28.59 22.91
N ALA A 76 10.18 28.60 21.58
CA ALA A 76 9.01 28.97 20.80
C ALA A 76 7.89 27.99 21.19
N ALA A 77 6.76 28.52 21.67
CA ALA A 77 5.61 27.70 22.02
C ALA A 77 5.17 26.91 20.78
N VAL A 78 5.35 25.59 20.80
CA VAL A 78 4.96 24.73 19.69
C VAL A 78 3.43 24.64 19.68
N HIS A 79 2.81 25.33 18.74
CA HIS A 79 1.37 25.22 18.50
C HIS A 79 1.09 23.92 17.71
N ALA A 80 0.86 22.82 18.44
CA ALA A 80 0.59 21.50 17.84
C ALA A 80 -0.59 21.49 16.84
N ALA A 81 -1.49 22.48 16.90
CA ALA A 81 -2.58 22.66 15.96
C ALA A 81 -2.11 23.02 14.54
N ASP A 82 -0.93 23.62 14.40
CA ASP A 82 -0.42 24.10 13.11
C ASP A 82 0.34 23.04 12.32
N TYR A 83 0.48 21.83 12.86
CA TYR A 83 1.22 20.74 12.26
C TYR A 83 0.30 19.60 11.78
N ILE A 84 0.71 18.93 10.69
CA ILE A 84 0.10 17.66 10.27
C ILE A 84 0.48 16.54 11.24
N ASN A 85 -0.38 15.53 11.36
CA ASN A 85 -0.10 14.39 12.24
C ASN A 85 1.10 13.59 11.69
N PRO A 86 2.23 13.47 12.41
CA PRO A 86 3.38 12.71 11.93
C PRO A 86 3.15 11.19 11.98
N LEU A 87 2.21 10.70 12.81
CA LEU A 87 2.03 9.27 13.04
C LEU A 87 1.70 8.49 11.76
N PRO A 88 0.72 8.91 10.92
CA PRO A 88 0.45 8.19 9.68
C PRO A 88 1.63 8.22 8.72
N HIS A 89 2.38 9.32 8.62
CA HIS A 89 3.54 9.41 7.73
C HIS A 89 4.65 8.44 8.12
N CYS A 90 4.96 8.34 9.42
CA CYS A 90 5.94 7.37 9.92
C CYS A 90 5.47 5.93 9.68
N LEU A 91 4.21 5.61 9.97
CA LEU A 91 3.65 4.28 9.73
C LEU A 91 3.70 3.91 8.24
N MET A 92 3.41 4.84 7.33
CA MET A 92 3.47 4.57 5.90
C MET A 92 4.89 4.37 5.39
N LEU A 93 5.88 5.09 5.92
CA LEU A 93 7.28 4.87 5.56
C LEU A 93 7.73 3.44 5.93
N THR A 94 7.32 2.94 7.09
CA THR A 94 7.58 1.54 7.47
C THR A 94 6.85 0.55 6.56
N ALA A 95 5.59 0.83 6.18
CA ALA A 95 4.83 -0.02 5.28
C ALA A 95 5.47 -0.12 3.89
N ILE A 96 6.06 0.97 3.38
CA ILE A 96 6.78 1.00 2.10
C ILE A 96 8.03 0.11 2.14
N VAL A 97 8.81 0.15 3.22
CA VAL A 97 10.01 -0.68 3.33
C VAL A 97 9.63 -2.16 3.42
N VAL A 98 8.61 -2.49 4.21
CA VAL A 98 8.10 -3.87 4.33
C VAL A 98 7.52 -4.36 2.99
N SER A 99 6.80 -3.52 2.24
CA SER A 99 6.24 -3.91 0.95
C SER A 99 7.33 -4.26 -0.07
N VAL A 100 8.39 -3.45 -0.17
CA VAL A 100 9.54 -3.74 -1.06
C VAL A 100 10.27 -5.02 -0.64
N ALA A 101 10.46 -5.24 0.67
CA ALA A 101 11.08 -6.46 1.18
C ALA A 101 10.25 -7.71 0.84
N THR A 102 8.93 -7.65 1.06
CA THR A 102 8.01 -8.76 0.75
C THR A 102 7.92 -9.02 -0.76
N LEU A 103 7.97 -7.97 -1.59
CA LEU A 103 8.03 -8.09 -3.05
C LEU A 103 9.29 -8.83 -3.50
N GLY A 104 10.46 -8.49 -2.93
CA GLY A 104 11.71 -9.18 -3.22
C GLY A 104 11.65 -10.68 -2.90
N VAL A 105 11.10 -11.04 -1.72
CA VAL A 105 10.90 -12.44 -1.33
C VAL A 105 9.89 -13.14 -2.25
N ALA A 106 8.79 -12.48 -2.59
CA ALA A 106 7.77 -13.05 -3.48
C ALA A 106 8.32 -13.34 -4.89
N LEU A 107 9.13 -12.44 -5.44
CA LEU A 107 9.80 -12.64 -6.73
C LEU A 107 10.85 -13.75 -6.65
N ALA A 108 11.65 -13.80 -5.58
CA ALA A 108 12.60 -14.90 -5.38
C ALA A 108 11.90 -16.26 -5.30
N LEU A 109 10.74 -16.31 -4.64
CA LEU A 109 9.91 -17.51 -4.58
C LEU A 109 9.33 -17.87 -5.96
N ALA A 110 8.84 -16.88 -6.73
CA ALA A 110 8.36 -17.10 -8.09
C ALA A 110 9.45 -17.69 -8.99
N ILE A 111 10.69 -17.17 -8.92
CA ILE A 111 11.84 -17.72 -9.65
C ILE A 111 12.13 -19.16 -9.21
N LYS A 112 12.10 -19.45 -7.90
CA LYS A 112 12.32 -20.80 -7.38
C LYS A 112 11.25 -21.78 -7.88
N ILE A 113 9.98 -21.38 -7.87
CA ILE A 113 8.86 -22.18 -8.38
C ILE A 113 9.05 -22.46 -9.87
N PHE A 114 9.37 -21.44 -10.66
CA PHE A 114 9.60 -21.61 -12.10
C PHE A 114 10.75 -22.58 -12.39
N ARG A 115 11.84 -22.54 -11.61
CA ARG A 115 12.96 -23.48 -11.75
C ARG A 115 12.59 -24.93 -11.41
N GLN A 116 11.58 -25.15 -10.56
CA GLN A 116 11.16 -26.48 -10.13
C GLN A 116 10.05 -27.08 -11.01
N TYR A 117 9.06 -26.27 -11.39
CA TYR A 117 7.85 -26.73 -12.09
C TYR A 117 7.80 -26.33 -13.57
N GLY A 118 8.69 -25.44 -14.02
CA GLY A 118 8.75 -24.95 -15.41
C GLY A 118 7.59 -24.03 -15.82
N THR A 119 6.65 -23.74 -14.92
CA THR A 119 5.47 -22.91 -15.13
C THR A 119 5.24 -21.97 -13.95
N LEU A 120 4.56 -20.85 -14.22
CA LEU A 120 4.13 -19.85 -13.24
C LEU A 120 2.60 -19.75 -13.16
N GLU A 121 1.89 -20.67 -13.83
CA GLU A 121 0.45 -20.81 -13.72
C GLU A 121 0.12 -21.71 -12.53
N GLU A 122 -0.71 -21.20 -11.62
CA GLU A 122 -1.08 -21.89 -10.39
C GLU A 122 -1.82 -23.21 -10.61
N ASP A 123 -2.67 -23.28 -11.64
CA ASP A 123 -3.45 -24.47 -11.98
C ASP A 123 -2.52 -25.65 -12.33
N ASP A 124 -1.50 -25.39 -13.15
CA ASP A 124 -0.51 -26.38 -13.54
C ASP A 124 0.34 -26.85 -12.36
N ILE A 125 0.76 -25.91 -11.50
CA ILE A 125 1.54 -26.22 -10.29
C ILE A 125 0.72 -27.11 -9.36
N ASN A 126 -0.54 -26.77 -9.11
CA ASN A 126 -1.43 -27.56 -8.26
C ASN A 126 -1.68 -28.95 -8.84
N HIS A 127 -1.84 -29.07 -10.16
CA HIS A 127 -2.00 -30.36 -10.83
C HIS A 127 -0.75 -31.23 -10.65
N GLN A 128 0.45 -30.68 -10.88
CA GLN A 128 1.71 -31.41 -10.69
C GLN A 128 1.94 -31.85 -9.23
N ILE A 129 1.58 -31.01 -8.27
CA ILE A 129 1.68 -31.34 -6.84
C ILE A 129 0.74 -32.51 -6.48
N ARG A 130 -0.50 -32.51 -6.98
CA ARG A 130 -1.46 -33.60 -6.75
C ARG A 130 -0.97 -34.93 -7.34
N MET A 131 -0.45 -34.89 -8.57
CA MET A 131 0.13 -36.07 -9.23
C MET A 131 1.33 -36.65 -8.45
N GLN A 132 2.16 -35.80 -7.86
CA GLN A 132 3.30 -36.24 -7.01
C GLN A 132 2.85 -36.77 -5.65
N ALA A 133 1.73 -36.29 -5.12
CA ALA A 133 1.17 -36.72 -3.83
C ALA A 133 0.37 -38.03 -3.90
N GLY A 134 0.22 -38.63 -5.09
CA GLY A 134 -0.47 -39.92 -5.27
C GLY A 134 -1.98 -39.86 -5.04
N GLN A 135 -2.61 -38.70 -5.28
CA GLN A 135 -4.07 -38.53 -5.29
C GLN A 135 -4.62 -38.46 -6.72
#